data_AF-A0AA46X6K2-F1
#
_entry.id   AF-A0AA46X6K2-F1
#
_cell.length_a   1.000
_cell.length_b   1.000
_cell.length_c   1.000
_cell.angle_alpha   90.00
_cell.angle_beta   90.00
_cell.angle_gamma   90.00
#
_symmetry.space_group_name_H-M   'P 1'
#
loop_
_entity.id
_entity.type
_entity.pdbx_description
1 polymer ?
#
loop_
_entity_poly.entity_id
_entity_poly.type
_entity_poly.pdbx_seq_one_letter_code
_entity_poly.pdbx_strand_id
1 'polypeptide(L)'
;MRNENLEARMHRSLTKPMTWGGLPRNVFLLFVVIAILIFILLRHTIGVAIIINGIAWFGCKYATTKDPQFFDIIWNHIKNDKGMYKAE
;
A
#
# COMPACT_ATOMS: atom_id res chain seq x y z
N MET A 1 -13.84 42.21 -9.45
CA MET A 1 -14.80 41.11 -9.22
C MET A 1 -14.08 40.05 -8.41
N ARG A 2 -14.49 39.84 -7.16
CA ARG A 2 -13.92 38.81 -6.28
C ARG A 2 -14.47 37.47 -6.78
N ASN A 3 -13.60 36.53 -7.16
CA ASN A 3 -14.04 35.25 -7.71
C ASN A 3 -14.57 34.35 -6.57
N GLU A 4 -15.85 34.52 -6.26
CA GLU A 4 -16.60 33.83 -5.19
C GLU A 4 -16.72 32.32 -5.46
N ASN A 5 -16.40 31.88 -6.69
CA ASN A 5 -16.48 30.51 -7.17
C ASN A 5 -15.15 29.74 -7.17
N LEU A 6 -14.03 30.35 -6.74
CA LEU A 6 -12.75 29.63 -6.60
C LEU A 6 -12.67 28.81 -5.31
N GLU A 7 -13.61 28.99 -4.38
CA GLU A 7 -13.79 28.12 -3.22
C GLU A 7 -14.66 26.90 -3.56
N ALA A 8 -14.41 26.26 -4.72
CA ALA A 8 -14.92 24.92 -4.95
C ALA A 8 -14.33 24.04 -3.84
N ARG A 9 -15.12 23.78 -2.78
CA ARG A 9 -14.72 22.97 -1.61
C ARG A 9 -14.00 21.74 -2.12
N MET A 10 -12.67 21.72 -1.96
CA MET A 10 -11.86 20.64 -2.48
C MET A 10 -12.32 19.36 -1.79
N HIS A 11 -12.99 18.50 -2.56
CA HIS A 11 -13.66 17.34 -2.01
C HIS A 11 -12.58 16.41 -1.43
N ARG A 12 -12.78 15.91 -0.21
CA ARG A 12 -11.77 15.11 0.51
C ARG A 12 -11.36 13.84 -0.25
N SER A 13 -12.14 13.42 -1.25
CA SER A 13 -11.80 12.34 -2.18
C SER A 13 -10.66 12.68 -3.14
N LEU A 14 -10.42 13.96 -3.43
CA LEU A 14 -9.35 14.41 -4.32
C LEU A 14 -7.98 14.47 -3.63
N THR A 15 -7.96 14.63 -2.30
CA THR A 15 -6.72 14.76 -1.51
C THR A 15 -6.32 13.48 -0.80
N LYS A 16 -7.25 12.53 -0.63
CA LYS A 16 -6.93 11.24 -0.02
C LYS A 16 -6.23 10.32 -1.03
N PRO A 17 -5.17 9.61 -0.61
CA PRO A 17 -4.57 8.58 -1.44
C PRO A 17 -5.61 7.51 -1.78
N MET A 18 -5.65 7.12 -3.05
CA MET A 18 -6.59 6.09 -3.53
C MET A 18 -6.14 4.73 -3.01
N THR A 19 -6.91 4.17 -2.07
CA THR A 19 -6.66 2.85 -1.50
C THR A 19 -7.71 1.84 -1.95
N TRP A 20 -7.29 0.60 -2.19
CA TRP A 20 -8.13 -0.55 -2.52
C TRP A 20 -8.06 -1.54 -1.36
N GLY A 21 -9.20 -1.80 -0.71
CA GLY A 21 -9.24 -2.67 0.48
C GLY A 21 -8.44 -2.13 1.69
N GLY A 22 -8.06 -0.86 1.68
CA GLY A 22 -7.23 -0.24 2.72
C GLY A 22 -5.73 -0.24 2.43
N LEU A 23 -5.30 -0.59 1.20
CA LEU A 23 -3.91 -0.55 0.74
C LEU A 23 -3.76 0.32 -0.52
N PRO A 24 -2.60 0.96 -0.77
CA PRO A 24 -2.36 1.63 -2.04
C PRO A 24 -2.49 0.63 -3.20
N ARG A 25 -3.05 1.08 -4.34
CA ARG A 25 -3.37 0.20 -5.49
C ARG A 25 -2.21 -0.71 -5.90
N ASN A 26 -1.00 -0.18 -6.01
CA ASN A 26 0.17 -0.95 -6.46
C ASN A 26 0.55 -2.06 -5.46
N VAL A 27 0.44 -1.79 -4.16
CA VAL A 27 0.73 -2.74 -3.09
C VAL A 27 -0.35 -3.82 -3.04
N PHE A 28 -1.62 -3.44 -3.20
CA PHE A 28 -2.73 -4.40 -3.30
C PHE A 28 -2.52 -5.38 -4.47
N LEU A 29 -2.15 -4.88 -5.64
CA LEU A 29 -1.88 -5.74 -6.81
C LEU A 29 -0.71 -6.70 -6.56
N LEU A 30 0.38 -6.20 -5.96
CA LEU A 30 1.52 -7.04 -5.57
C LEU A 30 1.11 -8.13 -4.58
N PHE A 31 0.31 -7.77 -3.58
CA PHE A 31 -0.21 -8.71 -2.59
C PHE A 31 -1.04 -9.82 -3.24
N VAL A 32 -1.92 -9.49 -4.18
CA VAL A 32 -2.75 -10.47 -4.90
C VAL A 32 -1.86 -11.47 -5.67
N VAL A 33 -0.83 -10.98 -6.37
CA VAL A 33 0.11 -11.84 -7.10
C VAL A 33 0.85 -12.78 -6.13
N ILE A 34 1.36 -12.26 -5.02
CA ILE A 34 2.03 -13.06 -3.98
C ILE A 34 1.07 -14.10 -3.39
N ALA A 35 -0.17 -13.72 -3.11
CA ALA A 35 -1.18 -14.62 -2.57
C ALA A 35 -1.46 -15.80 -3.49
N ILE A 36 -1.57 -15.54 -4.81
CA ILE A 36 -1.74 -16.59 -5.82
C ILE A 36 -0.51 -17.51 -5.87
N LEU A 37 0.70 -16.95 -5.83
CA LEU A 37 1.95 -17.74 -5.81
C LEU A 37 2.04 -18.63 -4.57
N ILE A 38 1.73 -18.08 -3.39
CA ILE A 38 1.69 -18.84 -2.12
C ILE A 38 0.66 -19.97 -2.23
N PHE A 39 -0.51 -19.70 -2.80
CA PHE A 39 -1.55 -20.72 -2.98
C PHE A 39 -1.09 -21.87 -3.89
N ILE A 40 -0.39 -21.56 -4.99
CA ILE A 40 0.16 -22.56 -5.91
C ILE A 40 1.26 -23.39 -5.22
N LEU A 41 2.16 -22.74 -4.48
CA LEU A 41 3.26 -23.40 -3.77
C LEU A 41 2.76 -24.29 -2.62
N LEU A 42 1.77 -23.81 -1.86
CA LEU A 42 1.19 -24.51 -0.71
C LEU A 42 -0.12 -25.23 -1.07
N ARG A 43 -0.25 -25.70 -2.32
CA ARG A 43 -1.48 -26.35 -2.81
C ARG A 43 -1.96 -27.53 -1.95
N HIS A 44 -1.04 -28.22 -1.27
CA HIS A 44 -1.36 -29.36 -0.39
C HIS A 44 -1.76 -28.93 1.03
N THR A 45 -1.50 -27.67 1.39
CA THR A 45 -1.74 -27.07 2.71
C THR A 45 -2.52 -25.76 2.59
N ILE A 46 -3.64 -25.81 1.85
CA ILE A 46 -4.48 -24.64 1.55
C ILE A 46 -4.89 -23.87 2.82
N GLY A 47 -5.22 -24.57 3.90
CA GLY A 47 -5.57 -23.93 5.18
C GLY A 47 -4.44 -23.06 5.73
N VAL A 48 -3.19 -23.52 5.64
CA VAL A 48 -2.00 -22.77 6.05
C VAL A 48 -1.79 -21.56 5.13
N ALA A 49 -1.97 -21.73 3.82
CA ALA A 49 -1.86 -20.64 2.85
C ALA A 49 -2.86 -19.52 3.12
N ILE A 50 -4.11 -19.85 3.47
CA ILE A 50 -5.16 -18.88 3.82
C ILE A 50 -4.78 -18.12 5.09
N ILE A 51 -4.31 -18.80 6.14
CA ILE A 51 -3.92 -18.17 7.40
C ILE A 51 -2.77 -17.18 7.19
N ILE A 52 -1.73 -17.58 6.48
CA ILE A 52 -0.56 -16.72 6.18
C ILE A 52 -1.00 -15.46 5.43
N ASN A 53 -1.81 -15.62 4.38
CA ASN A 53 -2.33 -14.49 3.62
C ASN A 53 -3.24 -13.59 4.46
N GLY A 54 -4.10 -14.16 5.31
CA GLY A 54 -4.97 -13.40 6.20
C GLY A 54 -4.19 -12.53 7.20
N ILE A 55 -3.14 -13.09 7.81
CA ILE A 55 -2.25 -12.35 8.72
C ILE A 55 -1.52 -11.24 7.99
N ALA A 56 -0.95 -11.55 6.81
CA ALA A 56 -0.23 -10.56 6.00
C ALA A 56 -1.14 -9.40 5.56
N TRP A 57 -2.37 -9.71 5.13
CA TRP A 57 -3.39 -8.71 4.79
C TRP A 57 -3.72 -7.81 5.98
N PHE A 58 -3.98 -8.41 7.15
CA PHE A 58 -4.31 -7.66 8.35
C PHE A 58 -3.16 -6.72 8.77
N GLY A 59 -1.92 -7.20 8.75
CA GLY A 59 -0.73 -6.39 9.03
C GLY A 59 -0.58 -5.21 8.05
N CYS A 60 -0.73 -5.48 6.75
CA CYS A 60 -0.64 -4.45 5.71
C CYS A 60 -1.75 -3.39 5.82
N LYS A 61 -2.99 -3.82 6.11
CA LYS A 61 -4.12 -2.91 6.35
C LYS A 61 -3.89 -2.08 7.61
N TYR A 62 -3.40 -2.68 8.68
CA TYR A 62 -3.11 -1.99 9.94
C TYR A 62 -2.04 -0.92 9.76
N ALA A 63 -0.95 -1.25 9.06
CA ALA A 63 0.13 -0.31 8.74
C ALA A 63 -0.40 0.89 7.93
N THR A 64 -1.18 0.63 6.87
CA THR A 64 -1.77 1.69 6.04
C THR A 64 -2.79 2.56 6.81
N THR A 65 -3.51 1.96 7.76
CA THR A 65 -4.50 2.69 8.57
C THR A 65 -3.82 3.68 9.52
N LYS A 66 -2.63 3.34 10.02
CA LYS A 66 -1.84 4.26 10.86
C LYS A 66 -1.13 5.33 10.06
N ASP A 67 -0.55 4.94 8.93
CA ASP A 67 0.15 5.86 8.04
C ASP A 67 -0.16 5.51 6.57
N PRO A 68 -0.96 6.35 5.88
CA PRO A 68 -1.29 6.15 4.47
C PRO A 68 -0.07 6.18 3.53
N GLN A 69 1.05 6.78 3.95
CA GLN A 69 2.29 6.92 3.17
C GLN A 69 3.36 5.88 3.54
N PHE A 70 3.07 4.98 4.47
CA PHE A 70 4.01 3.97 4.97
C PHE A 70 4.72 3.21 3.85
N PHE A 71 3.96 2.75 2.85
CA PHE A 71 4.49 1.98 1.73
C PHE A 71 5.30 2.82 0.74
N ASP A 72 4.97 4.11 0.59
CA ASP A 72 5.73 5.01 -0.28
C ASP A 72 7.11 5.28 0.31
N ILE A 73 7.22 5.40 1.64
CA ILE A 73 8.48 5.55 2.37
C ILE A 73 9.33 4.29 2.22
N ILE A 74 8.73 3.10 2.42
CA ILE A 74 9.45 1.82 2.23
C ILE A 74 9.93 1.67 0.81
N TRP A 75 9.08 1.97 -0.18
CA TRP A 75 9.45 1.86 -1.58
C TRP A 75 10.55 2.85 -1.96
N ASN A 76 10.46 4.10 -1.49
CA ASN A 76 11.52 5.08 -1.66
C ASN A 76 12.81 4.67 -0.97
N HIS A 77 12.72 4.07 0.22
CA HIS A 77 13.89 3.55 0.90
C HIS A 77 14.52 2.43 0.05
N ILE A 78 13.80 1.38 -0.31
CA ILE A 78 14.32 0.28 -1.15
C ILE A 78 14.90 0.77 -2.49
N LYS A 79 14.25 1.76 -3.13
CA LYS A 79 14.67 2.30 -4.42
C LYS A 79 15.90 3.22 -4.31
N ASN A 80 15.96 4.02 -3.25
CA ASN A 80 16.98 5.06 -3.05
C ASN A 80 18.07 4.66 -2.05
N ASP A 81 17.98 3.49 -1.43
CA ASP A 81 19.01 2.87 -0.59
C ASP A 81 20.18 2.32 -1.45
N LYS A 82 20.51 3.06 -2.50
CA LYS A 82 21.81 2.99 -3.16
C LYS A 82 22.78 3.79 -2.30
N GLY A 83 23.18 3.21 -1.16
CA GLY A 83 24.27 3.67 -0.30
C GLY A 83 24.29 5.18 -0.04
N MET A 84 23.74 5.62 1.09
CA MET A 84 23.92 6.99 1.60
C MET A 84 25.37 7.28 2.04
N TYR A 85 26.30 7.23 1.08
CA TYR A 85 27.53 8.01 1.08
C TYR A 85 27.54 8.88 -0.17
N LYS A 86 26.79 9.97 -0.14
CA LYS A 86 27.28 11.20 -0.73
C LYS A 86 27.79 12.07 0.40
N ALA A 87 29.08 11.91 0.69
CA ALA A 87 29.86 13.02 1.22
C ALA A 87 29.95 14.03 0.08
N GLU A 88 29.43 15.23 0.32
CA GLU A 88 29.75 16.55 -0.29
C GLU A 88 28.59 17.51 -0.02
#